data_AF-A0A3A8I067-F1
#
_entry.id   AF-A0A3A8I067-F1
#
_cell.length_a   1.000
_cell.length_b   1.000
_cell.length_c   1.000
_cell.angle_alpha   90.00
_cell.angle_beta   90.00
_cell.angle_gamma   90.00
#
_symmetry.space_group_name_H-M   'P 1'
#
loop_
_entity.id
_entity.type
_entity.pdbx_description
1 polymer ?
#
loop_
_entity_poly.entity_id
_entity_poly.type
_entity_poly.pdbx_seq_one_letter_code
_entity_poly.pdbx_strand_id
1 'polypeptide(L)'
;MIPCAGTHVRRHSKSMRSTELWNLVSAVLLSVGGAGALIFGLSSWIGKVWANRILEREKLAIQRELHALQAESSQRLHELKERTDILIKNLEAEHSRKHRVHNLQFTKEFELYTLTWKALNDLKIKTLSLHPAEGINEKLSHRVKEFADAWRSATDIIEEHQPFFPKEVYEKVRELAGSSLDEALKWSSDERIDAIDPQFFKEEVENSQKQIASKIDAICVAIQTRIGLIEPISVDARV
;
A
#
# COMPACT_ATOMS: atom_id res chain seq x y z
N MET A 1 -67.11 -73.23 -105.18
CA MET A 1 -65.70 -73.38 -104.78
C MET A 1 -65.53 -72.54 -103.50
N ILE A 2 -65.53 -73.03 -102.24
CA ILE A 2 -64.98 -74.23 -101.56
C ILE A 2 -63.46 -74.38 -101.79
N PRO A 3 -62.59 -74.72 -100.79
CA PRO A 3 -62.74 -74.97 -99.31
C PRO A 3 -61.76 -74.12 -98.44
N CYS A 4 -61.92 -73.86 -97.12
CA CYS A 4 -62.00 -74.70 -95.90
C CYS A 4 -60.70 -75.46 -95.49
N ALA A 5 -60.09 -75.09 -94.35
CA ALA A 5 -59.40 -76.02 -93.44
C ALA A 5 -59.11 -75.33 -92.09
N GLY A 6 -59.64 -75.87 -90.99
CA GLY A 6 -59.37 -75.45 -89.62
C GLY A 6 -58.36 -76.36 -88.91
N THR A 7 -57.82 -75.89 -87.77
CA THR A 7 -57.16 -76.75 -86.79
C THR A 7 -57.46 -76.30 -85.36
N HIS A 8 -57.86 -77.28 -84.56
CA HIS A 8 -58.16 -77.21 -83.12
C HIS A 8 -56.91 -76.91 -82.28
N VAL A 9 -57.02 -76.04 -81.27
CA VAL A 9 -56.07 -75.95 -80.16
C VAL A 9 -56.78 -76.34 -78.87
N ARG A 10 -56.39 -77.48 -78.29
CA ARG A 10 -56.86 -78.00 -77.00
C ARG A 10 -56.30 -77.14 -75.85
N ARG A 11 -57.20 -76.63 -75.00
CA ARG A 11 -56.85 -76.13 -73.66
C ARG A 11 -56.39 -77.28 -72.78
N HIS A 12 -55.19 -77.15 -72.21
CA HIS A 12 -54.79 -77.88 -71.01
C HIS A 12 -54.92 -76.93 -69.81
N SER A 13 -55.95 -77.16 -68.99
CA SER A 13 -56.04 -76.63 -67.63
C SER A 13 -55.13 -77.48 -66.75
N LYS A 14 -53.96 -76.96 -66.34
CA LYS A 14 -53.18 -77.51 -65.23
C LYS A 14 -53.66 -76.81 -63.96
N SER A 15 -54.28 -77.56 -63.04
CA SER A 15 -54.45 -77.10 -61.67
C SER A 15 -53.06 -77.00 -61.03
N MET A 16 -52.71 -75.80 -60.58
CA MET A 16 -51.51 -75.59 -59.78
C MET A 16 -51.70 -76.33 -58.46
N ARG A 17 -50.82 -77.29 -58.16
CA ARG A 17 -50.79 -77.96 -56.85
C ARG A 17 -50.54 -76.88 -55.80
N SER A 18 -51.34 -76.88 -54.74
CA SER A 18 -51.20 -75.97 -53.59
C SER A 18 -49.77 -75.92 -53.02
N THR A 19 -48.98 -76.98 -53.19
CA THR A 19 -47.56 -77.04 -52.82
C THR A 19 -46.64 -76.12 -53.64
N GLU A 20 -46.92 -75.90 -54.92
CA GLU A 20 -46.11 -75.01 -55.77
C GLU A 20 -46.34 -73.53 -55.43
N LEU A 21 -47.57 -73.19 -55.02
CA LEU A 21 -47.93 -71.85 -54.57
C LEU A 21 -47.21 -71.49 -53.25
N TRP A 22 -47.17 -72.43 -52.29
CA TRP A 22 -46.44 -72.24 -51.03
C TRP A 22 -44.93 -72.11 -51.23
N ASN A 23 -44.34 -72.84 -52.17
CA ASN A 23 -42.91 -72.71 -52.50
C ASN A 23 -42.58 -71.40 -53.21
N LEU A 24 -43.48 -70.89 -54.07
CA LEU A 24 -43.31 -69.58 -54.70
C LEU A 24 -43.41 -68.45 -53.66
N VAL A 25 -44.39 -68.52 -52.76
CA VAL A 25 -44.58 -67.53 -51.69
C VAL A 25 -43.43 -67.57 -50.69
N SER A 26 -42.94 -68.75 -50.30
CA SER A 26 -41.78 -68.88 -49.42
C SER A 26 -40.50 -68.42 -50.10
N ALA A 27 -40.28 -68.72 -51.38
CA ALA A 27 -39.13 -68.23 -52.14
C ALA A 27 -39.15 -66.70 -52.30
N VAL A 28 -40.32 -66.10 -52.54
CA VAL A 28 -40.47 -64.63 -52.63
C VAL A 28 -40.27 -63.99 -51.26
N LEU A 29 -40.85 -64.53 -50.18
CA LEU A 29 -40.64 -64.01 -48.82
C LEU A 29 -39.20 -64.15 -48.33
N LEU A 30 -38.51 -65.22 -48.70
CA LEU A 30 -37.11 -65.46 -48.33
C LEU A 30 -36.16 -64.57 -49.16
N SER A 31 -36.51 -64.30 -50.43
CA SER A 31 -35.80 -63.33 -51.28
C SER A 31 -35.99 -61.88 -50.80
N VAL A 32 -37.22 -61.48 -50.48
CA VAL A 32 -37.53 -60.15 -49.95
C VAL A 32 -37.02 -59.98 -48.52
N GLY A 33 -37.13 -61.00 -47.69
CA GLY A 33 -36.62 -61.02 -46.32
C GLY A 33 -35.09 -60.98 -46.25
N GLY A 34 -34.40 -61.69 -47.15
CA GLY A 34 -32.93 -61.64 -47.28
C GLY A 34 -32.42 -60.28 -47.75
N ALA A 35 -33.09 -59.66 -48.72
CA ALA A 35 -32.79 -58.29 -49.15
C ALA A 35 -33.06 -57.27 -48.03
N GLY A 36 -34.16 -57.43 -47.29
CA GLY A 36 -34.47 -56.61 -46.13
C GLY A 36 -33.40 -56.69 -45.04
N ALA A 37 -32.92 -57.90 -44.71
CA ALA A 37 -31.85 -58.10 -43.73
C ALA A 37 -30.53 -57.42 -44.16
N LEU A 38 -30.18 -57.48 -45.45
CA LEU A 38 -29.02 -56.77 -46.00
C LEU A 38 -29.16 -55.25 -45.90
N ILE A 39 -30.32 -54.70 -46.26
CA ILE A 39 -30.60 -53.26 -46.18
C ILE A 39 -30.57 -52.80 -44.71
N PHE A 40 -31.18 -53.55 -43.79
CA PHE A 40 -31.13 -53.25 -42.36
C PHE A 40 -29.70 -53.35 -41.79
N GLY A 41 -28.93 -54.35 -42.20
CA GLY A 41 -27.53 -54.50 -41.80
C GLY A 41 -26.65 -53.34 -42.27
N LEU A 42 -26.76 -52.96 -43.55
CA LEU A 42 -26.02 -51.83 -44.13
C LEU A 42 -26.46 -50.49 -43.53
N SER A 43 -27.76 -50.29 -43.31
CA SER A 43 -28.31 -49.08 -42.67
C SER A 43 -27.81 -48.94 -41.22
N SER A 44 -27.80 -50.03 -40.45
CA SER A 44 -27.27 -50.03 -39.07
C SER A 44 -25.76 -49.77 -39.03
N TRP A 45 -25.01 -50.32 -40.00
CA TRP A 45 -23.57 -50.09 -40.10
C TRP A 45 -23.23 -48.63 -40.46
N ILE A 46 -23.91 -48.05 -41.45
CA ILE A 46 -23.73 -46.64 -41.83
C ILE A 46 -24.10 -45.72 -40.67
N GLY A 47 -25.21 -46.00 -39.97
CA GLY A 47 -25.62 -45.25 -38.79
C GLY A 47 -24.56 -45.28 -37.68
N LYS A 48 -23.96 -46.43 -37.40
CA LYS A 48 -22.86 -46.54 -36.43
C LYS A 48 -21.63 -45.75 -36.85
N VAL A 49 -21.21 -45.84 -38.12
CA VAL A 49 -20.03 -45.12 -38.62
C VAL A 49 -20.24 -43.61 -38.58
N TRP A 50 -21.42 -43.13 -38.97
CA TRP A 50 -21.76 -41.70 -38.91
C TRP A 50 -21.89 -41.20 -37.47
N ALA A 51 -22.55 -41.95 -36.60
CA ALA A 51 -22.66 -41.61 -35.19
C ALA A 51 -21.26 -41.52 -34.54
N ASN A 52 -20.38 -42.47 -34.81
CA ASN A 52 -19.03 -42.46 -34.26
C ASN A 52 -18.21 -41.26 -34.81
N ARG A 53 -18.35 -40.95 -36.10
CA ARG A 53 -17.67 -39.81 -36.73
C ARG A 53 -18.17 -38.46 -36.22
N ILE A 54 -19.47 -38.31 -35.99
CA ILE A 54 -20.04 -37.08 -35.41
C ILE A 54 -19.55 -36.93 -33.96
N LEU A 55 -19.60 -38.01 -33.18
CA LEU A 55 -19.16 -38.04 -31.79
C LEU A 55 -17.66 -37.72 -31.64
N GLU A 56 -16.80 -38.26 -32.52
CA GLU A 56 -15.38 -37.90 -32.54
C GLU A 56 -15.16 -36.43 -32.88
N ARG A 57 -15.93 -35.87 -33.81
CA ARG A 57 -15.84 -34.43 -34.16
C ARG A 57 -16.25 -33.54 -32.98
N GLU A 58 -17.35 -33.87 -32.31
CA GLU A 58 -17.82 -33.12 -31.14
C GLU A 58 -16.82 -33.23 -29.98
N LYS A 59 -16.27 -34.44 -29.72
CA LYS A 59 -15.21 -34.61 -28.71
C LYS A 59 -13.98 -33.75 -29.01
N LEU A 60 -13.53 -33.73 -30.26
CA LEU A 60 -12.38 -32.89 -30.66
C LEU A 60 -12.69 -31.40 -30.54
N ALA A 61 -13.93 -30.97 -30.84
CA ALA A 61 -14.35 -29.59 -30.65
C ALA A 61 -14.35 -29.20 -29.16
N ILE A 62 -14.97 -30.01 -28.31
CA ILE A 62 -15.01 -29.80 -26.85
C ILE A 62 -13.60 -29.79 -26.26
N GLN A 63 -12.72 -30.71 -26.68
CA GLN A 63 -11.33 -30.72 -26.23
C GLN A 63 -10.60 -29.43 -26.61
N ARG A 64 -10.79 -28.92 -27.83
CA ARG A 64 -10.18 -27.64 -28.26
C ARG A 64 -10.70 -26.47 -27.46
N GLU A 65 -12.01 -26.41 -27.21
CA GLU A 65 -12.61 -25.36 -26.40
C GLU A 65 -12.08 -25.40 -24.96
N LEU A 66 -11.96 -26.58 -24.36
CA LEU A 66 -11.35 -26.75 -23.04
C LEU A 66 -9.90 -26.27 -23.02
N HIS A 67 -9.09 -26.65 -24.01
CA HIS A 67 -7.70 -26.20 -24.11
C HIS A 67 -7.60 -24.68 -24.33
N ALA A 68 -8.49 -24.09 -25.12
CA ALA A 68 -8.53 -22.65 -25.37
C ALA A 68 -8.90 -21.88 -24.09
N LEU A 69 -9.95 -22.31 -23.38
CA LEU A 69 -10.37 -21.72 -22.11
C LEU A 69 -9.30 -21.88 -21.03
N GLN A 70 -8.62 -23.02 -20.98
CA GLN A 70 -7.51 -23.25 -20.06
C GLN A 70 -6.32 -22.35 -20.38
N ALA A 71 -5.97 -22.19 -21.66
CA ALA A 71 -4.92 -21.27 -22.08
C ALA A 71 -5.26 -19.82 -21.71
N GLU A 72 -6.48 -19.37 -22.03
CA GLU A 72 -6.95 -18.02 -21.72
C GLU A 72 -6.96 -17.73 -20.21
N SER A 73 -7.49 -18.66 -19.40
CA SER A 73 -7.49 -18.50 -17.95
C SER A 73 -6.08 -18.46 -17.37
N SER A 74 -5.16 -19.30 -17.88
CA SER A 74 -3.76 -19.28 -17.44
C SER A 74 -3.04 -17.98 -17.81
N GLN A 75 -3.33 -17.41 -18.99
CA GLN A 75 -2.80 -16.12 -19.42
C GLN A 75 -3.30 -14.99 -18.53
N ARG A 76 -4.62 -14.92 -18.29
CA ARG A 76 -5.21 -13.91 -17.40
C ARG A 76 -4.64 -13.99 -15.98
N LEU A 77 -4.43 -15.19 -15.46
CA LEU A 77 -3.78 -15.39 -14.16
C LEU A 77 -2.34 -14.88 -14.16
N HIS A 78 -1.58 -15.12 -15.23
CA HIS A 78 -0.21 -14.63 -15.34
C HIS A 78 -0.17 -13.09 -15.41
N GLU A 79 -1.01 -12.47 -16.22
CA GLU A 79 -1.11 -11.01 -16.34
C GLU A 79 -1.52 -10.36 -15.01
N LEU A 80 -2.50 -10.94 -14.30
CA LEU A 80 -2.91 -10.44 -12.99
C LEU A 80 -1.78 -10.54 -11.97
N LYS A 81 -1.07 -11.68 -11.93
CA LYS A 81 0.09 -11.86 -11.04
C LYS A 81 1.20 -10.85 -11.32
N GLU A 82 1.53 -10.66 -12.59
CA GLU A 82 2.56 -9.69 -12.98
C GLU A 82 2.15 -8.26 -12.58
N ARG A 83 0.89 -7.88 -12.79
CA ARG A 83 0.37 -6.59 -12.34
C ARG A 83 0.45 -6.44 -10.83
N THR A 84 0.06 -7.46 -10.06
CA THR A 84 0.15 -7.40 -8.59
C THR A 84 1.59 -7.30 -8.12
N ASP A 85 2.52 -8.01 -8.75
CA ASP A 85 3.94 -7.97 -8.39
C ASP A 85 4.55 -6.59 -8.65
N ILE A 86 4.17 -5.95 -9.77
CA ILE A 86 4.59 -4.57 -10.07
C ILE A 86 4.04 -3.59 -9.03
N LEU A 87 2.77 -3.72 -8.65
CA LEU A 87 2.16 -2.86 -7.64
C LEU A 87 2.81 -3.03 -6.26
N ILE A 88 3.08 -4.26 -5.84
CA ILE A 88 3.77 -4.55 -4.58
C ILE A 88 5.16 -3.92 -4.59
N LYS A 89 5.95 -4.13 -5.65
CA LYS A 89 7.28 -3.53 -5.79
C LYS A 89 7.25 -2.00 -5.74
N ASN A 90 6.26 -1.38 -6.38
CA ASN A 90 6.11 0.07 -6.35
C ASN A 90 5.75 0.57 -4.94
N LEU A 91 4.83 -0.10 -4.25
CA LEU A 91 4.45 0.24 -2.87
C LEU A 91 5.63 0.06 -1.91
N GLU A 92 6.40 -1.01 -2.04
CA GLU A 92 7.63 -1.25 -1.26
C GLU A 92 8.68 -0.17 -1.54
N ALA A 93 8.86 0.23 -2.80
CA ALA A 93 9.78 1.30 -3.19
C ALA A 93 9.34 2.66 -2.61
N GLU A 94 8.05 2.98 -2.65
CA GLU A 94 7.52 4.20 -2.04
C GLU A 94 7.64 4.18 -0.51
N HIS A 95 7.31 3.06 0.11
CA HIS A 95 7.39 2.88 1.56
C HIS A 95 8.84 3.02 2.04
N SER A 96 9.78 2.31 1.40
CA SER A 96 11.20 2.40 1.71
C SER A 96 11.77 3.79 1.47
N ARG A 97 11.35 4.50 0.41
CA ARG A 97 11.73 5.90 0.18
C ARG A 97 11.24 6.81 1.31
N LYS A 98 9.97 6.71 1.69
CA LYS A 98 9.38 7.51 2.78
C LYS A 98 10.11 7.23 4.10
N HIS A 99 10.34 5.95 4.42
CA HIS A 99 11.07 5.54 5.62
C HIS A 99 12.51 6.08 5.62
N ARG A 100 13.21 6.03 4.48
CA ARG A 100 14.58 6.56 4.36
C ARG A 100 14.64 8.06 4.55
N VAL A 101 13.73 8.82 3.92
CA VAL A 101 13.68 10.28 4.07
C VAL A 101 13.40 10.65 5.52
N HIS A 102 12.42 10.00 6.13
CA HIS A 102 12.05 10.19 7.52
C HIS A 102 13.20 9.89 8.50
N ASN A 103 13.90 8.76 8.32
CA ASN A 103 15.04 8.41 9.15
C ASN A 103 16.19 9.42 8.99
N LEU A 104 16.45 9.87 7.77
CA LEU A 104 17.46 10.90 7.50
C LEU A 104 17.10 12.23 8.17
N GLN A 105 15.84 12.65 8.06
CA GLN A 105 15.32 13.84 8.73
C GLN A 105 15.47 13.72 10.25
N PHE A 106 15.01 12.61 10.84
CA PHE A 106 15.11 12.42 12.29
C PHE A 106 16.54 12.33 12.80
N THR A 107 17.45 11.72 12.04
CA THR A 107 18.88 11.69 12.39
C THR A 107 19.42 13.13 12.49
N LYS A 108 19.06 13.98 11.52
CA LYS A 108 19.45 15.39 11.54
C LYS A 108 18.77 16.19 12.63
N GLU A 109 17.48 16.00 12.86
CA GLU A 109 16.76 16.62 13.97
C GLU A 109 17.43 16.29 15.32
N PHE A 110 17.79 15.02 15.55
CA PHE A 110 18.43 14.59 16.79
C PHE A 110 19.83 15.18 17.00
N GLU A 111 20.64 15.25 15.94
CA GLU A 111 21.94 15.94 15.96
C GLU A 111 21.74 17.42 16.34
N LEU A 112 20.76 18.09 15.73
CA LEU A 112 20.44 19.49 16.00
C LEU A 112 19.90 19.71 17.42
N TYR A 113 19.07 18.81 17.95
CA TYR A 113 18.61 18.91 19.34
C TYR A 113 19.76 18.79 20.32
N THR A 114 20.74 17.93 20.04
CA THR A 114 21.94 17.79 20.88
C THR A 114 22.77 19.07 20.89
N LEU A 115 22.96 19.70 19.73
CA LEU A 115 23.68 20.98 19.61
C LEU A 115 22.92 22.12 20.29
N THR A 116 21.62 22.23 19.99
CA THR A 116 20.73 23.24 20.56
C THR A 116 20.68 23.13 22.07
N TRP A 117 20.56 21.92 22.63
CA TRP A 117 20.53 21.71 24.07
C TRP A 117 21.81 22.20 24.76
N LYS A 118 22.98 21.93 24.17
CA LYS A 118 24.26 22.43 24.69
C LYS A 118 24.29 23.96 24.69
N ALA A 119 23.91 24.58 23.58
CA ALA A 119 23.87 26.04 23.45
C ALA A 119 22.86 26.69 24.41
N LEU A 120 21.69 26.07 24.60
CA LEU A 120 20.68 26.54 25.54
C LEU A 120 21.09 26.42 26.99
N ASN A 121 21.78 25.33 27.36
CA ASN A 121 22.30 25.19 28.70
C ASN A 121 23.42 26.20 28.98
N ASP A 122 24.28 26.47 28.00
CA ASP A 122 25.29 27.52 28.12
C ASP A 122 24.64 28.90 28.24
N LEU A 123 23.66 29.22 27.39
CA LEU A 123 22.86 30.45 27.49
C LEU A 123 22.21 30.59 28.87
N LYS A 124 21.64 29.51 29.42
CA LYS A 124 21.08 29.51 30.78
C LYS A 124 22.16 29.91 31.79
N ILE A 125 23.29 29.21 31.82
CA ILE A 125 24.38 29.46 32.78
C ILE A 125 24.86 30.91 32.66
N LYS A 126 25.06 31.40 31.43
CA LYS A 126 25.52 32.76 31.18
C LYS A 126 24.49 33.83 31.56
N THR A 127 23.21 33.58 31.32
CA THR A 127 22.11 34.46 31.77
C THR A 127 22.05 34.53 33.29
N LEU A 128 22.19 33.39 33.97
CA LEU A 128 22.26 33.34 35.44
C LEU A 128 23.48 34.10 35.96
N SER A 129 24.59 34.00 35.22
CA SER A 129 25.80 34.76 35.47
C SER A 129 25.70 36.23 35.08
N LEU A 130 24.53 36.83 34.90
CA LEU A 130 24.40 38.30 34.83
C LEU A 130 24.10 38.91 36.20
N HIS A 131 23.45 38.15 37.09
CA HIS A 131 23.08 38.59 38.43
C HIS A 131 24.34 38.80 39.29
N PRO A 132 24.57 39.98 39.89
CA PRO A 132 25.72 40.18 40.76
C PRO A 132 25.70 39.18 41.92
N ALA A 133 26.77 38.39 42.04
CA ALA A 133 27.04 37.64 43.25
C ALA A 133 27.81 38.54 44.23
N GLU A 134 27.46 38.48 45.51
CA GLU A 134 28.12 39.27 46.56
C GLU A 134 29.64 39.11 46.45
N GLY A 135 30.35 40.21 46.24
CA GLY A 135 31.82 40.26 46.28
C GLY A 135 32.58 40.05 44.96
N ILE A 136 31.93 39.88 43.81
CA ILE A 136 32.64 39.70 42.53
C ILE A 136 32.87 41.04 41.82
N ASN A 137 34.10 41.55 41.90
CA ASN A 137 34.60 42.78 41.27
C ASN A 137 34.98 42.57 39.78
N GLU A 138 34.28 41.65 39.11
CA GLU A 138 34.52 41.30 37.71
C GLU A 138 33.62 42.18 36.85
N LYS A 139 34.23 42.92 35.91
CA LYS A 139 33.53 43.96 35.14
C LYS A 139 32.30 43.34 34.48
N LEU A 140 31.10 43.84 34.81
CA LEU A 140 29.81 43.48 34.19
C LEU A 140 29.91 43.36 32.66
N SER A 141 30.74 44.20 32.03
CA SER A 141 31.07 44.14 30.60
C SER A 141 31.55 42.77 30.10
N HIS A 142 32.33 42.02 30.90
CA HIS A 142 32.81 40.69 30.55
C HIS A 142 31.66 39.68 30.57
N ARG A 143 30.82 39.71 31.60
CA ARG A 143 29.65 38.82 31.77
C ARG A 143 28.62 39.04 30.66
N VAL A 144 28.36 40.31 30.33
CA VAL A 144 27.49 40.68 29.20
C VAL A 144 28.07 40.21 27.87
N LYS A 145 29.38 40.28 27.68
CA LYS A 145 30.03 39.77 26.46
C LYS A 145 29.90 38.26 26.34
N GLU A 146 30.19 37.51 27.41
CA GLU A 146 30.02 36.05 27.42
C GLU A 146 28.56 35.64 27.19
N PHE A 147 27.61 36.37 27.78
CA PHE A 147 26.18 36.20 27.49
C PHE A 147 25.87 36.44 26.02
N ALA A 148 26.35 37.54 25.43
CA ALA A 148 26.10 37.88 24.03
C ALA A 148 26.64 36.81 23.08
N ASP A 149 27.82 36.26 23.37
CA ASP A 149 28.42 35.18 22.59
C ASP A 149 27.59 33.87 22.70
N ALA A 150 27.12 33.52 23.91
CA ALA A 150 26.26 32.35 24.13
C ALA A 150 24.87 32.53 23.48
N TRP A 151 24.28 33.72 23.58
CA TRP A 151 23.01 34.06 22.96
C TRP A 151 23.09 33.98 21.44
N ARG A 152 24.12 34.60 20.84
CA ARG A 152 24.36 34.54 19.39
C ARG A 152 24.53 33.09 18.93
N SER A 153 25.34 32.30 19.64
CA SER A 153 25.52 30.88 19.35
C SER A 153 24.19 30.09 19.34
N ALA A 154 23.34 30.31 20.35
CA ALA A 154 22.04 29.65 20.42
C ALA A 154 21.09 30.11 19.29
N THR A 155 21.03 31.41 18.99
CA THR A 155 20.18 31.97 17.93
C THR A 155 20.65 31.54 16.55
N ASP A 156 21.95 31.56 16.27
CA ASP A 156 22.53 31.19 14.99
C ASP A 156 22.20 29.73 14.64
N ILE A 157 22.33 28.80 15.60
CA ILE A 157 21.98 27.38 15.40
C ILE A 157 20.52 27.24 14.96
N ILE A 158 19.61 27.98 15.58
CA ILE A 158 18.16 27.88 15.33
C ILE A 158 17.79 28.51 14.00
N GLU A 159 18.32 29.69 13.68
CA GLU A 159 18.00 30.40 12.44
C GLU A 159 18.65 29.73 11.22
N GLU A 160 19.89 29.23 11.34
CA GLU A 160 20.58 28.50 10.25
C GLU A 160 19.87 27.19 9.91
N HIS A 161 19.34 26.50 10.91
CA HIS A 161 18.72 25.18 10.75
C HIS A 161 17.19 25.20 10.87
N GLN A 162 16.57 26.38 10.72
CA GLN A 162 15.12 26.58 10.82
C GLN A 162 14.29 25.51 10.08
N PRO A 163 14.60 25.10 8.83
CA PRO A 163 13.78 24.14 8.08
C PRO A 163 13.70 22.74 8.70
N PHE A 164 14.63 22.41 9.61
CA PHE A 164 14.69 21.11 10.27
C PHE A 164 14.04 21.11 11.65
N PHE A 165 13.72 22.27 12.22
CA PHE A 165 13.04 22.32 13.50
C PHE A 165 11.53 22.21 13.34
N PRO A 166 10.85 21.39 14.17
CA PRO A 166 9.41 21.48 14.33
C PRO A 166 9.03 22.88 14.82
N LYS A 167 7.93 23.41 14.29
CA LYS A 167 7.43 24.76 14.61
C LYS A 167 7.32 25.00 16.12
N GLU A 168 6.80 24.03 16.86
CA GLU A 168 6.63 24.12 18.31
C GLU A 168 7.95 24.26 19.07
N VAL A 169 8.98 23.51 18.65
CA VAL A 169 10.32 23.59 19.27
C VAL A 169 10.91 24.96 18.93
N TYR A 170 10.90 25.34 17.66
CA TYR A 170 11.43 26.63 17.20
C TYR A 170 10.85 27.82 17.96
N GLU A 171 9.52 27.90 18.08
CA GLU A 171 8.83 28.99 18.78
C GLU A 171 9.24 29.07 20.25
N LYS A 172 9.28 27.93 20.96
CA LYS A 172 9.69 27.90 22.37
C LYS A 172 11.14 28.30 22.58
N VAL A 173 12.03 27.90 21.69
CA VAL A 173 13.44 28.30 21.81
C VAL A 173 13.62 29.80 21.53
N ARG A 174 12.90 30.35 20.56
CA ARG A 174 12.88 31.80 20.30
C ARG A 174 12.33 32.58 21.49
N GLU A 175 11.26 32.11 22.12
CA GLU A 175 10.70 32.71 23.34
C GLU A 175 11.68 32.72 24.51
N LEU A 176 12.48 31.66 24.67
CA LEU A 176 13.54 31.61 25.67
C LEU A 176 14.66 32.60 25.34
N ALA A 177 15.12 32.63 24.09
CA ALA A 177 16.17 33.57 23.65
C ALA A 177 15.74 35.04 23.84
N GLY A 178 14.46 35.35 23.59
CA GLY A 178 13.89 36.67 23.85
C GLY A 178 13.90 37.01 25.34
N SER A 179 13.40 36.12 26.20
CA SER A 179 13.41 36.35 27.66
C SER A 179 14.80 36.45 28.26
N SER A 180 15.77 35.69 27.75
CA SER A 180 17.18 35.82 28.13
C SER A 180 17.76 37.18 27.74
N LEU A 181 17.40 37.70 26.57
CA LEU A 181 17.84 39.02 26.11
C LEU A 181 17.20 40.14 26.93
N ASP A 182 15.90 40.06 27.20
CA ASP A 182 15.19 41.02 28.06
C ASP A 182 15.84 41.09 29.45
N GLU A 183 16.21 39.93 30.01
CA GLU A 183 16.91 39.86 31.28
C GLU A 183 18.28 40.53 31.21
N ALA A 184 19.05 40.28 30.16
CA ALA A 184 20.35 40.92 29.98
C ALA A 184 20.24 42.44 29.81
N LEU A 185 19.21 42.92 29.12
CA LEU A 185 18.95 44.35 28.97
C LEU A 185 18.66 45.00 30.33
N LYS A 186 17.80 44.40 31.15
CA LYS A 186 17.49 44.89 32.51
C LYS A 186 18.74 45.03 33.38
N TRP A 187 19.65 44.07 33.33
CA TRP A 187 20.89 44.09 34.12
C TRP A 187 21.99 44.98 33.54
N SER A 188 21.94 45.26 32.24
CA SER A 188 22.86 46.18 31.57
C SER A 188 22.49 47.66 31.73
N SER A 189 21.21 47.96 31.96
CA SER A 189 20.76 49.33 32.25
C SER A 189 21.09 49.70 33.69
N ASP A 190 22.04 50.62 33.86
CA ASP A 190 22.64 51.11 35.12
C ASP A 190 21.63 51.72 36.13
N GLU A 191 20.36 51.88 35.75
CA GLU A 191 19.35 52.66 36.50
C GLU A 191 18.81 51.98 37.79
N ARG A 192 19.22 50.75 38.13
CA ARG A 192 18.61 49.99 39.24
C ARG A 192 19.53 49.59 40.40
N ILE A 193 20.84 49.83 40.30
CA ILE A 193 21.79 49.23 41.25
C ILE A 193 21.77 49.92 42.62
N ASP A 194 21.32 51.18 42.70
CA ASP A 194 21.53 51.99 43.91
C ASP A 194 20.32 52.12 44.86
N ALA A 195 19.13 51.57 44.54
CA ALA A 195 17.89 51.92 45.27
C ALA A 195 16.95 50.76 45.67
N ILE A 196 17.36 49.50 45.50
CA ILE A 196 16.46 48.35 45.69
C ILE A 196 16.79 47.59 46.97
N ASP A 197 15.76 47.34 47.79
CA ASP A 197 15.80 46.47 48.97
C ASP A 197 16.45 45.11 48.63
N PRO A 198 17.50 44.67 49.36
CA PRO A 198 18.14 43.36 49.15
C PRO A 198 17.16 42.19 49.09
N GLN A 199 16.02 42.29 49.79
CA GLN A 199 14.99 41.25 49.77
C GLN A 199 14.21 41.21 48.45
N PHE A 200 13.87 42.38 47.89
CA PHE A 200 13.23 42.50 46.58
C PHE A 200 14.16 42.00 45.46
N PHE A 201 15.45 42.33 45.55
CA PHE A 201 16.46 41.85 44.61
C PHE A 201 16.50 40.32 44.56
N LYS A 202 16.55 39.67 45.73
CA LYS A 202 16.59 38.21 45.81
C LYS A 202 15.34 37.55 45.21
N GLU A 203 14.17 38.12 45.45
CA GLU A 203 12.89 37.62 44.91
C GLU A 203 12.81 37.76 43.38
N GLU A 204 13.26 38.89 42.83
CA GLU A 204 13.28 39.12 41.37
C GLU A 204 14.22 38.14 40.66
N VAL A 205 15.43 37.92 41.21
CA VAL A 205 16.37 36.92 40.69
C VAL A 205 15.73 35.53 40.74
N GLU A 206 15.19 35.10 41.88
CA GLU A 206 14.55 33.78 42.00
C GLU A 206 13.39 33.59 41.01
N ASN A 207 12.61 34.63 40.73
CA ASN A 207 11.53 34.59 39.75
C ASN A 207 12.06 34.46 38.32
N SER A 208 13.03 35.28 37.91
CA SER A 208 13.68 35.17 36.59
C SER A 208 14.31 33.80 36.37
N GLN A 209 14.96 33.23 37.39
CA GLN A 209 15.53 31.88 37.35
C GLN A 209 14.46 30.80 37.12
N LYS A 210 13.34 30.87 37.84
CA LYS A 210 12.21 29.95 37.69
C LYS A 210 11.59 30.04 36.30
N GLN A 211 11.44 31.25 35.76
CA GLN A 211 10.90 31.45 34.41
C GLN A 211 11.81 30.87 33.33
N ILE A 212 13.10 31.15 33.39
CA ILE A 212 14.09 30.59 32.44
C ILE A 212 14.13 29.06 32.53
N ALA A 213 14.14 28.50 33.74
CA ALA A 213 14.11 27.06 33.95
C ALA A 213 12.83 26.42 33.37
N SER A 214 11.66 27.00 33.65
CA SER A 214 10.38 26.52 33.13
C SER A 214 10.31 26.53 31.60
N LYS A 215 10.87 27.56 30.94
CA LYS A 215 10.96 27.62 29.47
C LYS A 215 11.87 26.54 28.90
N ILE A 216 13.01 26.26 29.55
CA ILE A 216 13.92 25.17 29.15
C ILE A 216 13.24 23.81 29.31
N ASP A 217 12.50 23.60 30.39
CA ASP A 217 11.74 22.36 30.61
C ASP A 217 10.63 22.22 29.56
N ALA A 218 9.95 23.31 29.19
CA ALA A 218 8.95 23.31 28.12
C ALA A 218 9.55 22.94 26.75
N ILE A 219 10.78 23.37 26.46
CA ILE A 219 11.52 22.96 25.26
C ILE A 219 11.87 21.47 25.33
N CYS A 220 12.32 20.99 26.49
CA CYS A 220 12.63 19.58 26.73
C CYS A 220 11.40 18.69 26.47
N VAL A 221 10.24 19.08 27.02
CA VAL A 221 8.96 18.38 26.78
C VAL A 221 8.60 18.39 25.30
N ALA A 222 8.72 19.53 24.61
CA ALA A 222 8.43 19.62 23.17
C ALA A 222 9.33 18.69 22.34
N ILE A 223 10.63 18.60 22.67
CA ILE A 223 11.56 17.67 22.03
C ILE A 223 11.18 16.22 22.34
N GLN A 224 10.84 15.89 23.59
CA GLN A 224 10.44 14.54 24.00
C GLN A 224 9.13 14.08 23.34
N THR A 225 8.15 14.98 23.21
CA THR A 225 6.90 14.71 22.47
C THR A 225 7.18 14.48 20.99
N ARG A 226 8.09 15.27 20.37
CA ARG A 226 8.50 15.07 18.97
C ARG A 226 9.19 13.72 18.74
N ILE A 227 10.01 13.27 19.68
CA ILE A 227 10.72 11.97 19.63
C ILE A 227 9.76 10.80 19.95
N GLY A 228 8.57 11.08 20.50
CA GLY A 228 7.58 10.06 20.88
C GLY A 228 7.85 9.40 22.24
N LEU A 229 8.64 10.05 23.11
CA LEU A 229 8.89 9.58 24.48
C LEU A 229 7.75 9.94 25.44
N ILE A 230 7.03 11.03 25.15
CA ILE A 230 5.82 11.43 25.87
C ILE A 230 4.69 11.34 24.85
N GLU A 231 3.74 10.43 25.07
CA GLU A 231 2.50 10.45 24.30
C GLU A 231 1.77 11.77 24.57
N PRO A 232 1.38 12.53 23.53
CA PRO A 232 0.46 13.63 23.75
C PRO A 232 -0.80 13.02 24.35
N ILE A 233 -1.27 13.56 25.48
CA ILE A 233 -2.52 13.14 26.12
C ILE A 233 -3.62 13.29 25.07
N SER A 234 -3.97 12.20 24.39
CA SER A 234 -5.01 12.20 23.37
C SER A 234 -6.35 12.15 24.08
N VAL A 235 -6.87 13.34 24.38
CA VAL A 235 -8.30 13.52 24.62
C VAL A 235 -8.98 13.45 23.26
N ASP A 236 -9.16 12.24 22.71
CA ASP A 236 -10.19 11.95 21.71
C ASP A 236 -10.26 10.44 21.43
N ALA A 237 -10.89 9.73 22.37
CA ALA A 237 -11.56 8.47 22.09
C ALA A 237 -13.07 8.69 22.25
N ARG A 238 -13.67 9.38 21.28
CA ARG A 238 -15.11 9.32 21.01
C ARG A 238 -15.35 9.28 19.51
N VAL A 239 -15.40 8.07 18.99
CA VAL A 239 -16.32 7.65 17.91
C VAL A 239 -16.83 6.27 18.26
#